data_AF-A0A7V5N3J2-F1
#
_entry.id   AF-A0A7V5N3J2-F1
#
_cell.length_a   1.000
_cell.length_b   1.000
_cell.length_c   1.000
_cell.angle_alpha   90.00
_cell.angle_beta   90.00
_cell.angle_gamma   90.00
#
_symmetry.space_group_name_H-M   'P 1'
#
loop_
_entity.id
_entity.type
_entity.pdbx_description
1 polymer ?
#
loop_
_entity_poly.entity_id
_entity_poly.type
_entity_poly.pdbx_seq_one_letter_code
_entity_poly.pdbx_strand_id
1 'polypeptide(L)'
;MKKTHHILIGSLGDDIHSVGQSLLTIALQESGFFVNNIGIGNTIEHFFNAAPRFDAILISCINGHVDLFLEDFAYKYSQFQLANTAKKVWYLGGNLSINKHDDDVIRKYLQMGFDFVATKPISWQAVVKQLRRDFSNKGINKRPMSATLLDSPPELTGLEQVTDEPMSDREFSSLRKEVLHSWPTGAAVLTTDIKRNHNDKSKNLPALIWKQQQNRTSPLKQPRTGVAHVEDEIKILKFLEEHGLDVASIQLDAASRKNMYKKAQEGVLRTEKGKQSFLNGYPVPIHGVPGIEKILHSIHSPFQIRAGSPDHRLIYEIGLAGGASSVEGGFICYLFPYDKMTSPITNLGYWKYIDKLAASYHQQYGIIINREYFGPLTTSLIEPTIPICINIVQTILSAKAGVKSICVSLAEQGNRSQDIAAIQVLYKTTQF
;
A
#
# COMPACT_ATOMS: atom_id res chain seq x y z
N MET A 1 27.19 -32.12 -7.04
CA MET A 1 26.22 -31.02 -6.83
C MET A 1 25.86 -30.93 -5.35
N LYS A 2 25.91 -29.74 -4.74
CA LYS A 2 25.51 -29.53 -3.32
C LYS A 2 24.02 -29.88 -3.16
N LYS A 3 23.68 -30.74 -2.20
CA LYS A 3 22.28 -31.06 -1.86
C LYS A 3 21.80 -30.16 -0.71
N THR A 4 20.61 -29.60 -0.84
CA THR A 4 20.00 -28.76 0.20
C THR A 4 18.48 -28.91 0.24
N HIS A 5 17.84 -28.37 1.28
CA HIS A 5 16.39 -28.23 1.34
C HIS A 5 15.97 -26.94 0.63
N HIS A 6 14.85 -27.02 -0.08
CA HIS A 6 14.32 -25.92 -0.88
C HIS A 6 13.18 -25.23 -0.11
N ILE A 7 13.23 -23.91 0.01
CA ILE A 7 12.26 -23.12 0.76
C ILE A 7 11.59 -22.12 -0.19
N LEU A 8 10.26 -22.06 -0.14
CA LEU A 8 9.46 -20.99 -0.74
C LEU A 8 9.09 -19.98 0.34
N ILE A 9 9.26 -18.69 0.08
CA ILE A 9 8.84 -17.62 0.97
C ILE A 9 8.08 -16.53 0.18
N GLY A 10 7.02 -15.97 0.77
CA GLY A 10 6.27 -14.85 0.17
C GLY A 10 5.21 -14.30 1.12
N SER A 11 4.64 -13.13 0.80
CA SER A 11 3.47 -12.60 1.54
C SER A 11 2.15 -12.96 0.85
N LEU A 12 1.08 -13.05 1.66
CA LEU A 12 -0.26 -13.45 1.24
C LEU A 12 -1.19 -12.26 1.05
N GLY A 13 -2.01 -12.34 0.00
CA GLY A 13 -3.12 -11.43 -0.24
C GLY A 13 -2.67 -10.03 -0.60
N ASP A 14 -3.27 -9.02 0.04
CA ASP A 14 -2.94 -7.61 -0.10
C ASP A 14 -1.78 -7.16 0.80
N ASP A 15 -1.08 -8.09 1.45
CA ASP A 15 0.09 -7.76 2.25
C ASP A 15 1.30 -7.42 1.36
N ILE A 16 1.74 -6.18 1.45
CA ILE A 16 2.85 -5.58 0.69
C ILE A 16 4.18 -5.54 1.46
N HIS A 17 4.22 -6.05 2.70
CA HIS A 17 5.42 -5.95 3.51
C HIS A 17 6.47 -6.97 3.05
N SER A 18 7.53 -6.48 2.42
CA SER A 18 8.59 -7.29 1.79
C SER A 18 9.87 -7.39 2.60
N VAL A 19 10.13 -6.45 3.52
CA VAL A 19 11.45 -6.32 4.15
C VAL A 19 11.77 -7.52 5.04
N GLY A 20 10.83 -7.92 5.90
CA GLY A 20 11.01 -9.06 6.80
C GLY A 20 11.28 -10.38 6.06
N GLN A 21 10.56 -10.63 4.96
CA GLN A 21 10.78 -11.80 4.12
C GLN A 21 12.12 -11.73 3.37
N SER A 22 12.57 -10.54 2.92
CA SER A 22 13.89 -10.37 2.30
C SER A 22 15.03 -10.63 3.27
N LEU A 23 14.96 -10.11 4.50
CA LEU A 23 15.95 -10.39 5.54
C LEU A 23 15.98 -11.87 5.92
N LEU A 24 14.81 -12.50 6.05
CA LEU A 24 14.72 -13.93 6.32
C LEU A 24 15.27 -14.77 5.15
N THR A 25 15.09 -14.31 3.91
CA THR A 25 15.65 -14.95 2.71
C THR A 25 17.18 -15.00 2.79
N ILE A 26 17.82 -13.87 3.10
CA ILE A 26 19.29 -13.78 3.28
C ILE A 26 19.74 -14.75 4.39
N ALA A 27 19.12 -14.68 5.57
CA ALA A 27 19.49 -15.52 6.70
C ALA A 27 19.33 -17.03 6.42
N LEU A 28 18.29 -17.43 5.69
CA LEU A 28 18.06 -18.82 5.29
C LEU A 28 19.08 -19.28 4.24
N GLN A 29 19.43 -18.43 3.26
CA GLN A 29 20.46 -18.72 2.26
C GLN A 29 21.83 -18.90 2.93
N GLU A 30 22.21 -18.00 3.84
CA GLU A 30 23.44 -18.11 4.65
C GLU A 30 23.45 -19.36 5.54
N SER A 31 22.28 -19.80 6.01
CA SER A 31 22.12 -21.04 6.77
C SER A 31 22.20 -22.32 5.92
N GLY A 32 22.40 -22.18 4.61
CA GLY A 32 22.66 -23.26 3.67
C GLY A 32 21.45 -23.76 2.89
N PHE A 33 20.29 -23.11 3.00
CA PHE A 33 19.07 -23.47 2.26
C PHE A 33 19.08 -22.90 0.84
N PHE A 34 18.39 -23.56 -0.09
CA PHE A 34 17.99 -22.93 -1.34
C PHE A 34 16.66 -22.22 -1.10
N VAL A 35 16.59 -20.91 -1.31
CA VAL A 35 15.41 -20.11 -0.99
C VAL A 35 14.93 -19.41 -2.25
N ASN A 36 13.66 -19.60 -2.60
CA ASN A 36 12.97 -18.80 -3.59
C ASN A 36 11.99 -17.86 -2.90
N ASN A 37 12.17 -16.57 -3.11
CA ASN A 37 11.31 -15.54 -2.57
C ASN A 37 10.40 -15.01 -3.69
N ILE A 38 9.10 -15.31 -3.61
CA ILE A 38 8.11 -14.87 -4.60
C ILE A 38 7.57 -13.46 -4.31
N GLY A 39 8.07 -12.78 -3.28
CA GLY A 39 7.76 -11.38 -2.96
C GLY A 39 6.34 -11.18 -2.44
N ILE A 40 5.72 -10.07 -2.86
CA ILE A 40 4.44 -9.59 -2.31
C ILE A 40 3.23 -9.88 -3.19
N GLY A 41 2.01 -9.69 -2.66
CA GLY A 41 0.80 -9.73 -3.49
C GLY A 41 0.43 -11.11 -4.02
N ASN A 42 0.71 -12.19 -3.27
CA ASN A 42 0.45 -13.56 -3.74
C ASN A 42 -0.91 -14.08 -3.28
N THR A 43 -1.64 -14.76 -4.17
CA THR A 43 -2.81 -15.54 -3.76
C THR A 43 -2.36 -16.88 -3.17
N ILE A 44 -3.28 -17.58 -2.52
CA ILE A 44 -2.96 -18.89 -1.97
C ILE A 44 -2.64 -19.93 -3.07
N GLU A 45 -3.21 -19.77 -4.26
CA GLU A 45 -2.93 -20.59 -5.45
C GLU A 45 -1.47 -20.48 -5.89
N HIS A 46 -0.86 -19.30 -5.81
CA HIS A 46 0.56 -19.14 -6.15
C HIS A 46 1.44 -20.03 -5.27
N PHE A 47 1.13 -20.13 -3.97
CA PHE A 47 1.86 -21.02 -3.06
C PHE A 47 1.61 -22.50 -3.40
N PHE A 48 0.35 -22.91 -3.63
CA PHE A 48 0.03 -24.29 -3.98
C PHE A 48 0.63 -24.73 -5.32
N ASN A 49 0.64 -23.87 -6.33
CA ASN A 49 1.25 -24.14 -7.64
C ASN A 49 2.77 -24.29 -7.53
N ALA A 50 3.42 -23.49 -6.68
CA ALA A 50 4.86 -23.56 -6.49
C ALA A 50 5.29 -24.70 -5.55
N ALA A 51 4.45 -25.07 -4.58
CA ALA A 51 4.76 -26.00 -3.50
C ALA A 51 5.38 -27.35 -3.91
N PRO A 52 5.05 -27.99 -5.05
CA PRO A 52 5.65 -29.25 -5.45
C PRO A 52 7.19 -29.21 -5.49
N ARG A 53 7.76 -28.04 -5.81
CA ARG A 53 9.19 -27.80 -6.00
C ARG A 53 9.98 -27.56 -4.71
N PHE A 54 9.29 -27.34 -3.59
CA PHE A 54 9.88 -26.89 -2.32
C PHE A 54 9.61 -27.84 -1.16
N ASP A 55 10.50 -27.91 -0.20
CA ASP A 55 10.39 -28.73 1.02
C ASP A 55 9.67 -27.98 2.16
N ALA A 56 9.76 -26.64 2.19
CA ALA A 56 9.06 -25.78 3.12
C ALA A 56 8.37 -24.61 2.41
N ILE A 57 7.17 -24.25 2.86
CA ILE A 57 6.38 -23.12 2.38
C ILE A 57 6.16 -22.15 3.53
N LEU A 58 6.76 -20.96 3.46
CA LEU A 58 6.67 -19.91 4.47
C LEU A 58 5.79 -18.78 3.94
N ILE A 59 4.63 -18.61 4.58
CA ILE A 59 3.65 -17.59 4.24
C ILE A 59 3.70 -16.49 5.29
N SER A 60 3.88 -15.24 4.85
CA SER A 60 3.83 -14.05 5.71
C SER A 60 2.53 -13.26 5.51
N CYS A 61 1.94 -12.76 6.60
CA CYS A 61 0.84 -11.80 6.55
C CYS A 61 0.90 -10.90 7.80
N ILE A 62 1.18 -9.60 7.62
CA ILE A 62 1.31 -8.64 8.73
C ILE A 62 0.21 -7.57 8.78
N ASN A 63 -0.65 -7.53 7.77
CA ASN A 63 -1.72 -6.53 7.71
C ASN A 63 -3.01 -6.93 8.47
N GLY A 64 -3.02 -8.09 9.14
CA GLY A 64 -4.14 -8.57 9.95
C GLY A 64 -5.31 -9.19 9.18
N HIS A 65 -5.18 -9.38 7.87
CA HIS A 65 -6.28 -9.79 6.99
C HIS A 65 -6.24 -11.27 6.55
N VAL A 66 -5.43 -12.14 7.17
CA VAL A 66 -5.24 -13.53 6.70
C VAL A 66 -6.54 -14.34 6.62
N ASP A 67 -7.52 -14.05 7.48
CA ASP A 67 -8.85 -14.65 7.43
C ASP A 67 -9.55 -14.44 6.07
N LEU A 68 -9.29 -13.33 5.36
CA LEU A 68 -9.88 -13.02 4.05
C LEU A 68 -9.21 -13.76 2.88
N PHE A 69 -8.09 -14.45 3.13
CA PHE A 69 -7.26 -15.07 2.08
C PHE A 69 -7.06 -16.58 2.26
N LEU A 70 -7.37 -17.11 3.45
CA LEU A 70 -7.26 -18.54 3.75
C LEU A 70 -8.61 -19.27 3.90
N GLU A 71 -9.73 -18.65 3.53
CA GLU A 71 -11.06 -19.29 3.62
C GLU A 71 -11.09 -20.65 2.87
N ASP A 72 -10.49 -20.71 1.67
CA ASP A 72 -10.44 -21.93 0.85
C ASP A 72 -9.21 -22.80 1.10
N PHE A 73 -8.38 -22.48 2.10
CA PHE A 73 -7.10 -23.17 2.30
C PHE A 73 -7.29 -24.67 2.52
N ALA A 74 -8.18 -25.08 3.42
CA ALA A 74 -8.37 -26.50 3.77
C ALA A 74 -8.77 -27.34 2.54
N TYR A 75 -9.68 -26.81 1.71
CA TYR A 75 -10.10 -27.46 0.47
C TYR A 75 -8.93 -27.60 -0.51
N LYS A 76 -8.21 -26.51 -0.79
CA LYS A 76 -7.04 -26.53 -1.69
C LYS A 76 -5.91 -27.41 -1.15
N TYR A 77 -5.72 -27.42 0.15
CA TYR A 77 -4.74 -28.27 0.83
C TYR A 77 -5.07 -29.75 0.64
N SER A 78 -6.33 -30.16 0.81
CA SER A 78 -6.73 -31.55 0.54
C SER A 78 -6.52 -31.95 -0.92
N GLN A 79 -6.84 -31.07 -1.87
CA GLN A 79 -6.63 -31.32 -3.30
C GLN A 79 -5.13 -31.46 -3.62
N PHE A 80 -4.31 -30.60 -3.03
CA PHE A 80 -2.86 -30.65 -3.17
C PHE A 80 -2.29 -31.96 -2.61
N GLN A 81 -2.75 -32.41 -1.44
CA GLN A 81 -2.29 -33.67 -0.84
C GLN A 81 -2.65 -34.91 -1.67
N LEU A 82 -3.81 -34.89 -2.35
CA LEU A 82 -4.20 -35.96 -3.28
C LEU A 82 -3.27 -36.00 -4.52
N ALA A 83 -2.88 -34.83 -5.03
CA ALA A 83 -2.02 -34.72 -6.21
C ALA A 83 -0.52 -34.85 -5.89
N ASN A 84 -0.11 -34.62 -4.65
CA ASN A 84 1.30 -34.56 -4.26
C ASN A 84 1.55 -35.24 -2.91
N THR A 85 2.23 -36.38 -2.97
CA THR A 85 2.59 -37.20 -1.81
C THR A 85 3.93 -36.80 -1.15
N ALA A 86 4.67 -35.85 -1.75
CA ALA A 86 5.93 -35.42 -1.19
C ALA A 86 5.71 -34.67 0.13
N LYS A 87 6.43 -35.11 1.17
CA LYS A 87 6.36 -34.51 2.50
C LYS A 87 6.92 -33.08 2.48
N LYS A 88 6.20 -32.17 3.14
CA LYS A 88 6.51 -30.73 3.20
C LYS A 88 6.13 -30.16 4.56
N VAL A 89 6.65 -28.97 4.86
CA VAL A 89 6.23 -28.19 6.03
C VAL A 89 5.62 -26.86 5.61
N TRP A 90 4.54 -26.45 6.29
CA TRP A 90 3.78 -25.23 6.01
C TRP A 90 3.82 -24.28 7.20
N TYR A 91 4.37 -23.09 7.00
CA TYR A 91 4.59 -22.10 8.05
C TYR A 91 3.76 -20.85 7.76
N LEU A 92 3.17 -20.27 8.80
CA LEU A 92 2.43 -19.01 8.73
C LEU A 92 2.97 -18.04 9.79
N GLY A 93 3.31 -16.81 9.39
CA GLY A 93 3.89 -15.82 10.30
C GLY A 93 3.43 -14.39 10.05
N GLY A 94 3.52 -13.56 11.08
CA GLY A 94 3.24 -12.11 11.02
C GLY A 94 2.13 -11.69 11.98
N ASN A 95 1.61 -10.48 11.80
CA ASN A 95 0.42 -10.03 12.52
C ASN A 95 -0.84 -10.51 11.79
N LEU A 96 -1.32 -11.69 12.21
CA LEU A 96 -2.35 -12.45 11.51
C LEU A 96 -3.79 -11.96 11.80
N SER A 97 -4.01 -11.17 12.84
CA SER A 97 -5.36 -10.66 13.14
C SER A 97 -5.29 -9.30 13.81
N ILE A 98 -6.24 -8.43 13.49
CA ILE A 98 -6.35 -7.11 14.12
C ILE A 98 -6.93 -7.22 15.55
N ASN A 99 -7.86 -8.14 15.78
CA ASN A 99 -8.72 -8.12 16.97
C ASN A 99 -8.79 -9.45 17.75
N LYS A 100 -8.06 -10.49 17.35
CA LYS A 100 -8.11 -11.81 18.01
C LYS A 100 -6.89 -12.04 18.91
N HIS A 101 -7.08 -12.80 19.99
CA HIS A 101 -5.98 -13.24 20.84
C HIS A 101 -5.06 -14.22 20.10
N ASP A 102 -3.75 -14.08 20.32
CA ASP A 102 -2.70 -14.86 19.65
C ASP A 102 -2.93 -16.38 19.73
N ASP A 103 -3.30 -16.90 20.91
CA ASP A 103 -3.46 -18.33 21.13
C ASP A 103 -4.63 -18.93 20.32
N ASP A 104 -5.70 -18.16 20.10
CA ASP A 104 -6.83 -18.59 19.27
C ASP A 104 -6.44 -18.63 17.80
N VAL A 105 -5.68 -17.63 17.37
CA VAL A 105 -5.16 -17.52 16.01
C VAL A 105 -4.19 -18.66 15.70
N ILE A 106 -3.24 -18.94 16.61
CA ILE A 106 -2.29 -20.04 16.48
C ILE A 106 -3.02 -21.38 16.41
N ARG A 107 -3.94 -21.66 17.36
CA ARG A 107 -4.71 -22.91 17.37
C ARG A 107 -5.50 -23.12 16.08
N LYS A 108 -6.19 -22.08 15.60
CA LYS A 108 -6.97 -22.13 14.36
C LYS A 108 -6.13 -22.57 13.17
N TYR A 109 -4.97 -21.93 12.94
CA TYR A 109 -4.17 -22.22 11.75
C TYR A 109 -3.37 -23.52 11.87
N LEU A 110 -2.99 -23.95 13.07
CA LEU A 110 -2.44 -25.30 13.27
C LEU A 110 -3.48 -26.38 12.91
N GLN A 111 -4.73 -26.23 13.37
CA GLN A 111 -5.82 -27.14 13.00
C GLN A 111 -6.13 -27.15 11.50
N MET A 112 -5.84 -26.05 10.81
CA MET A 112 -6.02 -25.90 9.36
C MET A 112 -4.96 -26.66 8.53
N GLY A 113 -3.88 -27.13 9.18
CA GLY A 113 -2.84 -27.95 8.53
C GLY A 113 -1.46 -27.29 8.45
N PHE A 114 -1.27 -26.12 9.06
CA PHE A 114 0.06 -25.53 9.20
C PHE A 114 0.87 -26.26 10.28
N ASP A 115 2.17 -26.43 10.02
CA ASP A 115 3.11 -27.07 10.95
C ASP A 115 3.66 -26.11 12.00
N PHE A 116 3.71 -24.83 11.67
CA PHE A 116 4.21 -23.79 12.55
C PHE A 116 3.48 -22.47 12.29
N VAL A 117 3.03 -21.83 13.36
CA VAL A 117 2.33 -20.54 13.31
C VAL A 117 2.96 -19.60 14.32
N ALA A 118 3.36 -18.40 13.88
CA ALA A 118 3.95 -17.37 14.74
C ALA A 118 3.26 -16.02 14.55
N THR A 119 2.56 -15.55 15.58
CA THR A 119 1.89 -14.24 15.59
C THR A 119 2.74 -13.10 16.14
N LYS A 120 3.91 -13.44 16.72
CA LYS A 120 4.87 -12.49 17.30
C LYS A 120 6.20 -12.55 16.56
N PRO A 121 7.00 -11.47 16.61
CA PRO A 121 8.36 -11.48 16.09
C PRO A 121 9.18 -12.64 16.68
N ILE A 122 9.80 -13.42 15.80
CA ILE A 122 10.70 -14.51 16.16
C ILE A 122 12.04 -14.30 15.47
N SER A 123 13.12 -14.70 16.12
CA SER A 123 14.45 -14.58 15.53
C SER A 123 14.63 -15.56 14.35
N TRP A 124 15.41 -15.17 13.35
CA TRP A 124 15.69 -16.04 12.21
C TRP A 124 16.40 -17.34 12.65
N GLN A 125 17.21 -17.29 13.72
CA GLN A 125 17.85 -18.48 14.29
C GLN A 125 16.81 -19.49 14.80
N ALA A 126 15.74 -19.01 15.44
CA ALA A 126 14.65 -19.86 15.90
C ALA A 126 13.93 -20.52 14.72
N VAL A 127 13.66 -19.77 13.65
CA VAL A 127 13.07 -20.30 12.40
C VAL A 127 13.93 -21.39 11.79
N VAL A 128 15.25 -21.17 11.66
CA VAL A 128 16.20 -22.16 11.13
C VAL A 128 16.22 -23.42 11.97
N LYS A 129 16.25 -23.29 13.31
CA LYS A 129 16.23 -24.42 14.24
C LYS A 129 14.94 -25.23 14.10
N GLN A 130 13.80 -24.56 14.00
CA GLN A 130 12.48 -25.18 13.86
C GLN A 130 12.36 -25.92 12.51
N LEU A 131 12.80 -25.30 11.41
CA LEU A 131 12.82 -25.95 10.09
C LEU A 131 13.65 -27.23 10.07
N ARG A 132 14.86 -27.19 10.63
CA ARG A 132 15.72 -28.39 10.72
C ARG A 132 15.06 -29.51 11.52
N ARG A 133 14.39 -29.16 12.62
CA ARG A 133 13.63 -30.11 13.44
C ARG A 133 12.50 -30.75 12.65
N ASP A 134 11.68 -29.95 11.96
CA ASP A 134 10.50 -30.45 11.25
C ASP A 134 10.89 -31.25 10.00
N PHE A 135 11.97 -30.88 9.31
CA PHE A 135 12.54 -31.70 8.24
C PHE A 135 12.99 -33.08 8.75
N SER A 136 13.63 -33.14 9.92
CA SER A 136 14.03 -34.41 10.54
C SER A 136 12.81 -35.24 10.94
N ASN A 137 11.84 -34.62 11.63
CA ASN A 137 10.64 -35.30 12.12
C ASN A 137 9.77 -35.87 10.98
N LYS A 138 9.65 -35.14 9.87
CA LYS A 138 8.92 -35.63 8.69
C LYS A 138 9.77 -36.51 7.78
N GLY A 139 11.08 -36.57 7.95
CA GLY A 139 12.00 -37.31 7.07
C GLY A 139 12.06 -36.70 5.66
N ILE A 140 12.17 -35.38 5.56
CA ILE A 140 12.29 -34.66 4.29
C ILE A 140 13.75 -34.62 3.85
N ASN A 141 14.03 -35.24 2.72
CA ASN A 141 15.39 -35.40 2.20
C ASN A 141 15.86 -34.20 1.36
N LYS A 142 17.16 -33.88 1.47
CA LYS A 142 17.80 -32.84 0.66
C LYS A 142 17.83 -33.23 -0.82
N ARG A 143 17.64 -32.26 -1.70
CA ARG A 143 17.64 -32.42 -3.16
C ARG A 143 18.83 -31.71 -3.80
N PRO A 144 19.28 -32.09 -5.00
CA PRO A 144 20.26 -31.31 -5.74
C PRO A 144 19.74 -29.89 -5.95
N MET A 145 20.63 -28.91 -5.78
CA MET A 145 20.31 -27.51 -6.03
C MET A 145 19.80 -27.34 -7.47
N SER A 146 18.57 -26.86 -7.63
CA SER A 146 18.00 -26.56 -8.95
C SER A 146 18.45 -25.17 -9.39
N ALA A 147 19.04 -25.06 -10.59
CA ALA A 147 19.52 -23.79 -11.14
C ALA A 147 18.38 -22.92 -11.72
N THR A 148 17.15 -23.40 -11.77
CA THR A 148 16.08 -22.83 -12.59
C THR A 148 14.83 -22.60 -11.78
N LEU A 149 14.79 -21.52 -10.98
CA LEU A 149 13.54 -20.98 -10.39
C LEU A 149 13.56 -19.46 -10.17
N LEU A 150 14.38 -18.71 -10.89
CA LEU A 150 14.11 -17.29 -11.08
C LEU A 150 13.35 -17.20 -12.38
N ASP A 151 12.03 -16.97 -12.30
CA ASP A 151 11.29 -16.52 -13.48
C ASP A 151 12.04 -15.28 -14.00
N SER A 152 12.43 -15.28 -15.28
CA SER A 152 13.01 -14.09 -15.89
C SER A 152 12.07 -12.91 -15.62
N PRO A 153 12.59 -11.73 -15.24
CA PRO A 153 11.73 -10.58 -15.05
C PRO A 153 10.89 -10.40 -16.32
N PRO A 154 9.57 -10.15 -16.18
CA PRO A 154 8.70 -10.03 -17.34
C PRO A 154 9.25 -8.96 -18.28
N GLU A 155 9.28 -9.28 -19.58
CA GLU A 155 9.76 -8.34 -20.58
C GLU A 155 8.89 -7.08 -20.55
N LEU A 156 9.52 -5.92 -20.38
CA LEU A 156 8.84 -4.62 -20.38
C LEU A 156 8.48 -4.26 -21.82
N THR A 157 7.24 -4.55 -22.19
CA THR A 157 6.64 -4.16 -23.47
C THR A 157 6.04 -2.76 -23.39
N GLY A 158 6.11 -1.97 -24.48
CA GLY A 158 5.50 -0.64 -24.55
C GLY A 158 6.40 0.53 -24.18
N LEU A 159 7.71 0.33 -23.98
CA LEU A 159 8.66 1.39 -23.64
C LEU A 159 8.70 2.51 -24.68
N GLU A 160 8.46 2.17 -25.95
CA GLU A 160 8.37 3.10 -27.07
C GLU A 160 7.19 4.09 -26.96
N GLN A 161 6.20 3.78 -26.11
CA GLN A 161 5.02 4.62 -25.86
C GLN A 161 5.21 5.56 -24.66
N VAL A 162 6.32 5.41 -23.92
CA VAL A 162 6.61 6.25 -22.76
C VAL A 162 7.02 7.63 -23.22
N THR A 163 6.26 8.64 -22.80
CA THR A 163 6.55 10.05 -23.03
C THR A 163 6.45 10.82 -21.73
N ASP A 164 7.08 11.99 -21.67
CA ASP A 164 6.93 12.96 -20.59
C ASP A 164 5.82 14.00 -20.89
N GLU A 165 5.04 13.78 -21.96
CA GLU A 165 3.94 14.66 -22.35
C GLU A 165 2.73 14.48 -21.42
N PRO A 166 2.11 15.58 -20.94
CA PRO A 166 0.90 15.51 -20.14
C PRO A 166 -0.26 14.83 -20.86
N MET A 167 -1.18 14.24 -20.08
CA MET A 167 -2.44 13.72 -20.62
C MET A 167 -3.28 14.84 -21.23
N SER A 168 -3.77 14.63 -22.46
CA SER A 168 -4.63 15.59 -23.14
C SER A 168 -6.04 15.67 -22.50
N ASP A 169 -6.76 16.76 -22.72
CA ASP A 169 -8.15 16.90 -22.23
C ASP A 169 -9.09 15.84 -22.80
N ARG A 170 -8.86 15.44 -24.05
CA ARG A 170 -9.66 14.40 -24.73
C ARG A 170 -9.44 13.03 -24.09
N GLU A 171 -8.19 12.64 -23.89
CA GLU A 171 -7.84 11.38 -23.22
C GLU A 171 -8.37 11.36 -21.78
N PHE A 172 -8.15 12.45 -21.04
CA PHE A 172 -8.64 12.59 -19.67
C PHE A 172 -10.15 12.44 -19.59
N SER A 173 -10.91 13.14 -20.45
CA SER A 173 -12.37 13.06 -20.47
C SER A 173 -12.89 11.67 -20.84
N SER A 174 -12.18 10.95 -21.71
CA SER A 174 -12.52 9.56 -22.06
C SER A 174 -12.30 8.62 -20.88
N LEU A 175 -11.10 8.63 -20.31
CA LEU A 175 -10.72 7.79 -19.17
C LEU A 175 -11.57 8.10 -17.93
N ARG A 176 -11.92 9.37 -17.71
CA ARG A 176 -12.72 9.79 -16.56
C ARG A 176 -14.09 9.12 -16.55
N LYS A 177 -14.70 8.90 -17.72
CA LYS A 177 -15.96 8.14 -17.80
C LYS A 177 -15.74 6.72 -17.28
N GLU A 178 -14.74 6.01 -17.79
CA GLU A 178 -14.45 4.64 -17.36
C GLU A 178 -14.14 4.54 -15.86
N VAL A 179 -13.30 5.46 -15.36
CA VAL A 179 -12.92 5.54 -13.95
C VAL A 179 -14.15 5.70 -13.06
N LEU A 180 -15.03 6.65 -13.36
CA LEU A 180 -16.21 6.92 -12.54
C LEU A 180 -17.27 5.81 -12.60
N HIS A 181 -17.25 4.96 -13.63
CA HIS A 181 -18.13 3.78 -13.72
C HIS A 181 -17.53 2.53 -13.07
N SER A 182 -16.27 2.56 -12.62
CA SER A 182 -15.61 1.41 -11.99
C SER A 182 -16.21 1.00 -10.63
N TRP A 183 -16.98 1.89 -9.99
CA TRP A 183 -17.74 1.60 -8.77
C TRP A 183 -18.97 2.51 -8.64
N PRO A 184 -20.10 2.06 -8.04
CA PRO A 184 -21.36 2.82 -8.03
C PRO A 184 -21.27 4.24 -7.46
N THR A 185 -20.43 4.47 -6.45
CA THR A 185 -20.29 5.79 -5.81
C THR A 185 -19.58 6.82 -6.70
N GLY A 186 -18.91 6.40 -7.77
CA GLY A 186 -18.26 7.29 -8.73
C GLY A 186 -19.26 8.17 -9.49
N ALA A 187 -20.51 7.73 -9.66
CA ALA A 187 -21.55 8.52 -10.33
C ALA A 187 -21.85 9.85 -9.59
N ALA A 188 -21.75 9.86 -8.27
CA ALA A 188 -22.02 11.06 -7.46
C ALA A 188 -21.04 12.21 -7.76
N VAL A 189 -19.82 11.90 -8.22
CA VAL A 189 -18.80 12.91 -8.56
C VAL A 189 -19.30 13.86 -9.65
N LEU A 190 -20.11 13.38 -10.60
CA LEU A 190 -20.60 14.17 -11.73
C LEU A 190 -21.67 15.19 -11.34
N THR A 191 -22.39 14.96 -10.24
CA THR A 191 -23.48 15.82 -9.75
C THR A 191 -23.09 16.62 -8.52
N THR A 192 -21.87 16.42 -8.00
CA THR A 192 -21.37 17.09 -6.80
C THR A 192 -21.08 18.56 -7.08
N ASP A 193 -21.48 19.45 -6.17
CA ASP A 193 -21.09 20.86 -6.22
C ASP A 193 -19.67 21.04 -5.68
N ILE A 194 -18.70 20.93 -6.59
CA ILE A 194 -17.27 21.04 -6.28
C ILE A 194 -16.93 22.41 -5.64
N LYS A 195 -17.55 23.50 -6.11
CA LYS A 195 -17.27 24.84 -5.58
C LYS A 195 -17.76 25.00 -4.16
N ARG A 196 -18.92 24.42 -3.84
CA ARG A 196 -19.43 24.38 -2.47
C ARG A 196 -18.49 23.61 -1.55
N ASN A 197 -18.04 22.43 -1.95
CA ASN A 197 -17.20 21.58 -1.09
C ASN A 197 -15.80 22.16 -0.84
N HIS A 198 -15.35 23.10 -1.68
CA HIS A 198 -14.07 23.81 -1.53
C HIS A 198 -14.23 25.29 -1.17
N ASN A 199 -15.42 25.72 -0.70
CA ASN A 199 -15.69 27.15 -0.44
C ASN A 199 -14.88 27.72 0.74
N ASP A 200 -14.54 26.88 1.72
CA ASP A 200 -13.80 27.24 2.91
C ASP A 200 -12.30 27.24 2.61
N LYS A 201 -11.78 28.42 2.29
CA LYS A 201 -10.36 28.62 1.98
C LYS A 201 -9.44 28.30 3.17
N SER A 202 -9.94 28.31 4.41
CA SER A 202 -9.12 27.94 5.58
C SER A 202 -8.79 26.44 5.61
N LYS A 203 -9.60 25.62 4.93
CA LYS A 203 -9.42 24.17 4.76
C LYS A 203 -8.64 23.81 3.49
N ASN A 204 -8.09 24.79 2.77
CA ASN A 204 -7.23 24.52 1.63
C ASN A 204 -5.78 24.30 2.09
N LEU A 205 -5.29 23.06 1.94
CA LEU A 205 -3.96 22.66 2.39
C LEU A 205 -2.82 23.44 1.70
N PRO A 206 -2.84 23.67 0.37
CA PRO A 206 -1.87 24.57 -0.27
C PRO A 206 -1.80 25.95 0.37
N ALA A 207 -2.94 26.56 0.70
CA ALA A 207 -2.98 27.88 1.34
C ALA A 207 -2.35 27.87 2.74
N LEU A 208 -2.61 26.81 3.52
CA LEU A 208 -1.97 26.60 4.83
C LEU A 208 -0.45 26.46 4.68
N ILE A 209 0.03 25.61 3.78
CA ILE A 209 1.47 25.39 3.55
C ILE A 209 2.15 26.70 3.11
N TRP A 210 1.54 27.43 2.18
CA TRP A 210 2.08 28.70 1.70
C TRP A 210 2.23 29.72 2.85
N LYS A 211 1.17 29.90 3.65
CA LYS A 211 1.21 30.76 4.83
C LYS A 211 2.33 30.36 5.80
N GLN A 212 2.53 29.07 5.99
CA GLN A 212 3.53 28.54 6.91
C GLN A 212 4.96 28.73 6.43
N GLN A 213 5.19 28.59 5.11
CA GLN A 213 6.47 28.92 4.50
C GLN A 213 6.81 30.41 4.60
N GLN A 214 5.84 31.30 4.38
CA GLN A 214 6.04 32.75 4.49
C GLN A 214 6.38 33.17 5.93
N ASN A 215 5.70 32.58 6.91
CA ASN A 215 5.89 32.95 8.31
C ASN A 215 7.10 32.28 8.97
N ARG A 216 7.76 31.31 8.31
CA ARG A 216 8.93 30.56 8.81
C ARG A 216 8.72 29.95 10.21
N THR A 217 7.52 29.44 10.44
CA THR A 217 7.07 28.84 11.69
C THR A 217 7.49 27.38 11.82
N SER A 218 7.18 26.77 12.97
CA SER A 218 7.40 25.34 13.24
C SER A 218 6.72 24.42 12.20
N PRO A 219 7.22 23.17 12.04
CA PRO A 219 6.62 22.17 11.15
C PRO A 219 5.15 21.90 11.47
N LEU A 220 4.34 21.67 10.43
CA LEU A 220 2.97 21.21 10.57
C LEU A 220 2.93 19.75 11.02
N LYS A 221 1.96 19.42 11.87
CA LYS A 221 1.74 18.07 12.40
C LYS A 221 0.58 17.41 11.67
N GLN A 222 0.88 16.27 11.05
CA GLN A 222 -0.08 15.48 10.28
C GLN A 222 0.04 13.99 10.62
N PRO A 223 -0.75 13.48 11.57
CA PRO A 223 -0.78 12.05 11.86
C PRO A 223 -1.51 11.28 10.74
N ARG A 224 -1.20 9.98 10.63
CA ARG A 224 -1.97 9.03 9.81
C ARG A 224 -3.10 8.45 10.66
N THR A 225 -4.34 8.57 10.18
CA THR A 225 -5.53 7.94 10.78
C THR A 225 -6.24 7.08 9.73
N GLY A 226 -7.29 6.35 10.09
CA GLY A 226 -8.01 5.52 9.13
C GLY A 226 -8.72 4.35 9.80
N VAL A 227 -10.03 4.45 9.90
CA VAL A 227 -10.92 3.36 10.34
C VAL A 227 -12.09 3.21 9.39
N ALA A 228 -12.71 2.02 9.39
CA ALA A 228 -13.75 1.69 8.41
C ALA A 228 -15.01 2.56 8.50
N HIS A 229 -15.39 3.05 9.69
CA HIS A 229 -16.67 3.72 9.92
C HIS A 229 -16.52 5.24 10.02
N VAL A 230 -17.37 5.98 9.30
CA VAL A 230 -17.25 7.45 9.16
C VAL A 230 -17.31 8.18 10.50
N GLU A 231 -18.19 7.77 11.41
CA GLU A 231 -18.30 8.45 12.71
C GLU A 231 -17.09 8.22 13.61
N ASP A 232 -16.46 7.05 13.50
CA ASP A 232 -15.28 6.75 14.32
C ASP A 232 -14.06 7.49 13.78
N GLU A 233 -13.95 7.63 12.45
CA GLU A 233 -12.94 8.50 11.84
C GLU A 233 -13.12 9.96 12.27
N ILE A 234 -14.36 10.47 12.27
CA ILE A 234 -14.67 11.84 12.74
C ILE A 234 -14.26 12.03 14.20
N LYS A 235 -14.57 11.06 15.08
CA LYS A 235 -14.17 11.13 16.50
C LYS A 235 -12.66 11.20 16.65
N ILE A 236 -11.91 10.37 15.91
CA ILE A 236 -10.44 10.37 15.94
C ILE A 236 -9.89 11.71 15.47
N LEU A 237 -10.39 12.24 14.36
CA LEU A 237 -9.91 13.51 13.81
C LEU A 237 -10.21 14.70 14.72
N LYS A 238 -11.43 14.78 15.28
CA LYS A 238 -11.78 15.83 16.27
C LYS A 238 -10.89 15.76 17.50
N PHE A 239 -10.68 14.56 18.04
CA PHE A 239 -9.79 14.36 19.17
C PHE A 239 -8.38 14.86 18.84
N LEU A 240 -7.84 14.56 17.66
CA LEU A 240 -6.51 15.01 17.26
C LEU A 240 -6.43 16.52 17.03
N GLU A 241 -7.47 17.15 16.48
CA GLU A 241 -7.58 18.62 16.35
C GLU A 241 -7.50 19.30 17.73
N GLU A 242 -8.25 18.79 18.70
CA GLU A 242 -8.21 19.29 20.10
C GLU A 242 -6.82 19.13 20.73
N HIS A 243 -5.98 18.23 20.21
CA HIS A 243 -4.62 17.97 20.68
C HIS A 243 -3.53 18.55 19.75
N GLY A 244 -3.89 19.47 18.86
CA GLY A 244 -2.94 20.28 18.09
C GLY A 244 -2.45 19.65 16.78
N LEU A 245 -3.29 18.84 16.13
CA LEU A 245 -3.16 18.49 14.71
C LEU A 245 -3.36 19.74 13.84
N ASP A 246 -2.49 19.94 12.85
CA ASP A 246 -2.59 21.06 11.90
C ASP A 246 -3.25 20.64 10.57
N VAL A 247 -3.09 19.37 10.20
CA VAL A 247 -3.61 18.80 8.95
C VAL A 247 -4.25 17.45 9.25
N ALA A 248 -5.51 17.30 8.87
CA ALA A 248 -6.23 16.04 8.95
C ALA A 248 -5.83 15.15 7.78
N SER A 249 -5.74 13.86 8.01
CA SER A 249 -5.54 12.91 6.92
C SER A 249 -6.40 11.68 7.12
N ILE A 250 -6.55 10.89 6.06
CA ILE A 250 -6.96 9.49 6.19
C ILE A 250 -5.95 8.62 5.48
N GLN A 251 -5.78 7.41 5.97
CA GLN A 251 -5.08 6.33 5.31
C GLN A 251 -6.13 5.37 4.75
N LEU A 252 -6.08 5.16 3.43
CA LEU A 252 -6.98 4.23 2.75
C LEU A 252 -6.81 2.80 3.29
N ASP A 253 -7.88 2.01 3.38
CA ASP A 253 -7.77 0.59 3.72
C ASP A 253 -7.05 -0.22 2.64
N ALA A 254 -6.44 -1.34 3.02
CA ALA A 254 -5.64 -2.16 2.10
C ALA A 254 -6.46 -2.76 0.93
N ALA A 255 -7.75 -3.07 1.13
CA ALA A 255 -8.57 -3.60 0.05
C ALA A 255 -8.90 -2.53 -1.00
N SER A 256 -9.26 -1.31 -0.57
CA SER A 256 -9.47 -0.20 -1.50
C SER A 256 -8.19 0.20 -2.22
N ARG A 257 -7.01 0.13 -1.58
CA ARG A 257 -5.71 0.37 -2.24
C ARG A 257 -5.49 -0.55 -3.45
N LYS A 258 -6.01 -1.78 -3.41
CA LYS A 258 -5.91 -2.77 -4.49
C LYS A 258 -7.15 -2.82 -5.38
N ASN A 259 -8.02 -1.81 -5.30
CA ASN A 259 -9.29 -1.74 -6.02
C ASN A 259 -10.22 -2.94 -5.77
N MET A 260 -10.06 -3.63 -4.64
CA MET A 260 -10.91 -4.75 -4.22
C MET A 260 -12.16 -4.24 -3.49
N TYR A 261 -12.93 -3.35 -4.12
CA TYR A 261 -14.02 -2.61 -3.49
C TYR A 261 -15.13 -3.51 -2.92
N LYS A 262 -15.38 -4.69 -3.52
CA LYS A 262 -16.30 -5.68 -2.94
C LYS A 262 -15.83 -6.16 -1.55
N LYS A 263 -14.54 -6.46 -1.39
CA LYS A 263 -13.97 -6.84 -0.09
C LYS A 263 -13.98 -5.68 0.91
N ALA A 264 -13.72 -4.46 0.45
CA ALA A 264 -13.84 -3.28 1.29
C ALA A 264 -15.29 -3.08 1.78
N GLN A 265 -16.28 -3.25 0.90
CA GLN A 265 -17.72 -3.21 1.25
C GLN A 265 -18.08 -4.26 2.30
N GLU A 266 -17.61 -5.49 2.14
CA GLU A 266 -17.77 -6.55 3.14
C GLU A 266 -17.15 -6.17 4.48
N GLY A 267 -15.96 -5.57 4.48
CA GLY A 267 -15.29 -5.08 5.68
C GLY A 267 -16.06 -3.96 6.40
N VAL A 268 -16.69 -3.06 5.65
CA VAL A 268 -17.60 -2.03 6.21
C VAL A 268 -18.81 -2.69 6.85
N LEU A 269 -19.50 -3.59 6.15
CA LEU A 269 -20.68 -4.31 6.67
C LEU A 269 -20.35 -5.14 7.92
N ARG A 270 -19.16 -5.77 7.96
CA ARG A 270 -18.67 -6.49 9.15
C ARG A 270 -18.38 -5.55 10.31
N THR A 271 -17.85 -4.35 10.03
CA THR A 271 -17.62 -3.31 11.05
C THR A 271 -18.94 -2.82 11.65
N GLU A 272 -19.96 -2.56 10.83
CA GLU A 272 -21.30 -2.11 11.28
C GLU A 272 -22.01 -3.15 12.16
N LYS A 273 -21.84 -4.44 11.85
CA LYS A 273 -22.37 -5.55 12.66
C LYS A 273 -21.54 -5.79 13.93
N GLY A 274 -20.27 -5.39 13.92
CA GLY A 274 -19.33 -5.54 15.03
C GLY A 274 -19.31 -4.33 15.96
N LYS A 275 -18.44 -4.38 16.97
CA LYS A 275 -18.13 -3.24 17.85
C LYS A 275 -16.78 -2.57 17.54
N GLN A 276 -16.06 -3.08 16.54
CA GLN A 276 -14.68 -2.69 16.21
C GLN A 276 -14.46 -2.69 14.70
N SER A 277 -13.50 -1.89 14.24
CA SER A 277 -13.16 -1.80 12.82
C SER A 277 -12.54 -3.09 12.30
N PHE A 278 -13.03 -3.56 11.15
CA PHE A 278 -12.52 -4.74 10.45
C PHE A 278 -11.53 -4.40 9.34
N LEU A 279 -11.40 -3.12 8.98
CA LEU A 279 -10.44 -2.62 8.00
C LEU A 279 -9.33 -1.84 8.70
N ASN A 280 -8.14 -1.87 8.12
CA ASN A 280 -6.96 -1.13 8.61
C ASN A 280 -6.87 0.31 8.07
N GLY A 281 -7.97 0.87 7.59
CA GLY A 281 -8.03 2.21 6.99
C GLY A 281 -9.46 2.63 6.63
N TYR A 282 -9.58 3.84 6.08
CA TYR A 282 -10.85 4.42 5.67
C TYR A 282 -11.19 4.07 4.21
N PRO A 283 -12.34 3.45 3.90
CA PRO A 283 -12.69 2.99 2.56
C PRO A 283 -13.41 4.06 1.74
N VAL A 284 -12.65 5.03 1.20
CA VAL A 284 -13.18 6.16 0.39
C VAL A 284 -14.18 5.73 -0.70
N PRO A 285 -13.91 4.70 -1.53
CA PRO A 285 -14.83 4.29 -2.59
C PRO A 285 -16.17 3.78 -2.07
N ILE A 286 -16.22 3.29 -0.83
CA ILE A 286 -17.43 2.71 -0.24
C ILE A 286 -18.33 3.81 0.31
N HIS A 287 -17.75 4.77 1.04
CA HIS A 287 -18.50 5.90 1.59
C HIS A 287 -18.80 7.01 0.57
N GLY A 288 -18.05 7.04 -0.53
CA GLY A 288 -18.24 7.99 -1.62
C GLY A 288 -18.02 9.44 -1.20
N VAL A 289 -18.49 10.35 -2.05
CA VAL A 289 -18.46 11.80 -1.78
C VAL A 289 -19.15 12.16 -0.46
N PRO A 290 -20.35 11.61 -0.13
CA PRO A 290 -21.05 11.97 1.11
C PRO A 290 -20.25 11.66 2.38
N GLY A 291 -19.47 10.57 2.39
CA GLY A 291 -18.61 10.25 3.53
C GLY A 291 -17.51 11.28 3.75
N ILE A 292 -16.88 11.74 2.66
CA ILE A 292 -15.83 12.77 2.72
C ILE A 292 -16.41 14.12 3.13
N GLU A 293 -17.57 14.51 2.57
CA GLU A 293 -18.29 15.73 2.99
C GLU A 293 -18.62 15.69 4.48
N LYS A 294 -19.10 14.56 5.00
CA LYS A 294 -19.43 14.40 6.42
C LYS A 294 -18.20 14.57 7.32
N ILE A 295 -17.04 14.05 6.91
CA ILE A 295 -15.77 14.28 7.62
C ILE A 295 -15.42 15.78 7.59
N LEU A 296 -15.39 16.39 6.40
CA LEU A 296 -14.96 17.78 6.23
C LEU A 296 -15.88 18.80 6.90
N HIS A 297 -17.18 18.53 6.99
CA HIS A 297 -18.11 19.34 7.78
C HIS A 297 -17.87 19.25 9.29
N SER A 298 -17.19 18.19 9.75
CA SER A 298 -16.99 17.89 11.17
C SER A 298 -15.65 18.34 11.73
N ILE A 299 -14.71 18.79 10.90
CA ILE A 299 -13.36 19.21 11.28
C ILE A 299 -13.09 20.64 10.81
N HIS A 300 -12.04 21.30 11.31
CA HIS A 300 -11.64 22.65 10.91
C HIS A 300 -10.37 22.68 10.04
N SER A 301 -9.59 21.62 10.09
CA SER A 301 -8.29 21.51 9.43
C SER A 301 -8.42 21.14 7.96
N PRO A 302 -7.43 21.51 7.11
CA PRO A 302 -7.30 20.95 5.79
C PRO A 302 -7.18 19.43 5.82
N PHE A 303 -7.62 18.77 4.75
CA PHE A 303 -7.74 17.32 4.68
C PHE A 303 -6.95 16.74 3.51
N GLN A 304 -6.15 15.70 3.78
CA GLN A 304 -5.40 14.96 2.78
C GLN A 304 -5.81 13.49 2.74
N ILE A 305 -5.91 12.92 1.54
CA ILE A 305 -6.04 11.48 1.35
C ILE A 305 -4.66 10.86 1.13
N ARG A 306 -4.29 9.95 2.04
CA ARG A 306 -3.07 9.15 2.03
C ARG A 306 -3.41 7.71 1.69
N ALA A 307 -2.59 7.08 0.87
CA ALA A 307 -2.88 5.75 0.31
C ALA A 307 -1.59 4.95 0.15
N GLY A 308 -1.47 4.15 -0.91
CA GLY A 308 -0.27 3.36 -1.19
C GLY A 308 -0.57 2.21 -2.14
N SER A 309 -0.53 2.49 -3.45
CA SER A 309 -0.77 1.53 -4.54
C SER A 309 -0.74 2.23 -5.91
N PRO A 310 -0.63 1.50 -7.03
CA PRO A 310 -0.61 2.06 -8.38
C PRO A 310 -1.84 2.89 -8.80
N ASP A 311 -3.07 2.38 -8.63
CA ASP A 311 -4.28 3.01 -9.20
C ASP A 311 -5.23 3.60 -8.14
N HIS A 312 -5.19 4.93 -8.00
CA HIS A 312 -6.09 5.71 -7.13
C HIS A 312 -7.05 6.63 -7.88
N ARG A 313 -7.25 6.41 -9.19
CA ARG A 313 -8.02 7.35 -10.04
C ARG A 313 -9.43 7.60 -9.51
N LEU A 314 -10.18 6.54 -9.19
CA LEU A 314 -11.53 6.67 -8.62
C LEU A 314 -11.49 7.29 -7.20
N ILE A 315 -10.55 6.86 -6.37
CA ILE A 315 -10.44 7.31 -4.97
C ILE A 315 -10.20 8.82 -4.92
N TYR A 316 -9.33 9.34 -5.79
CA TYR A 316 -9.02 10.77 -5.82
C TYR A 316 -10.09 11.59 -6.54
N GLU A 317 -10.81 11.05 -7.52
CA GLU A 317 -12.04 11.69 -8.03
C GLU A 317 -13.05 11.92 -6.90
N ILE A 318 -13.37 10.86 -6.15
CA ILE A 318 -14.32 10.92 -5.02
C ILE A 318 -13.81 11.87 -3.93
N GLY A 319 -12.55 11.72 -3.53
CA GLY A 319 -11.94 12.47 -2.46
C GLY A 319 -11.89 13.97 -2.72
N LEU A 320 -11.40 14.36 -3.90
CA LEU A 320 -11.34 15.76 -4.30
C LEU A 320 -12.74 16.33 -4.48
N ALA A 321 -13.69 15.56 -4.99
CA ALA A 321 -15.08 16.02 -5.13
C ALA A 321 -15.73 16.29 -3.77
N GLY A 322 -15.42 15.48 -2.76
CA GLY A 322 -15.87 15.68 -1.38
C GLY A 322 -15.22 16.85 -0.65
N GLY A 323 -14.20 17.50 -1.23
CA GLY A 323 -13.55 18.68 -0.65
C GLY A 323 -12.11 18.46 -0.16
N ALA A 324 -11.53 17.26 -0.33
CA ALA A 324 -10.11 17.06 0.00
C ALA A 324 -9.25 17.97 -0.88
N SER A 325 -8.29 18.68 -0.27
CA SER A 325 -7.43 19.64 -0.98
C SER A 325 -6.01 19.12 -1.22
N SER A 326 -5.75 17.86 -0.86
CA SER A 326 -4.48 17.19 -1.13
C SER A 326 -4.62 15.67 -1.28
N VAL A 327 -3.79 15.11 -2.15
CA VAL A 327 -3.67 13.66 -2.37
C VAL A 327 -2.20 13.23 -2.47
N GLU A 328 -1.86 12.10 -1.87
CA GLU A 328 -0.50 11.55 -1.81
C GLU A 328 -0.20 10.55 -2.94
N GLY A 329 1.07 10.37 -3.30
CA GLY A 329 1.58 9.30 -4.16
C GLY A 329 2.07 9.78 -5.52
N GLY A 330 2.66 8.88 -6.29
CA GLY A 330 3.27 9.15 -7.58
C GLY A 330 3.65 7.86 -8.31
N PHE A 331 3.99 7.98 -9.60
CA PHE A 331 4.14 6.81 -10.47
C PHE A 331 5.31 5.87 -10.13
N ILE A 332 6.26 6.33 -9.31
CA ILE A 332 7.34 5.49 -8.80
C ILE A 332 7.08 5.15 -7.33
N CYS A 333 6.83 6.17 -6.51
CA CYS A 333 6.79 6.00 -5.06
C CYS A 333 5.57 5.19 -4.57
N TYR A 334 4.51 5.10 -5.36
CA TYR A 334 3.35 4.23 -5.09
C TYR A 334 3.30 2.96 -5.94
N LEU A 335 4.33 2.70 -6.75
CA LEU A 335 4.49 1.45 -7.49
C LEU A 335 5.38 0.47 -6.71
N PHE A 336 6.69 0.71 -6.72
CA PHE A 336 7.68 -0.28 -6.30
C PHE A 336 7.56 -0.73 -4.84
N PRO A 337 7.17 0.12 -3.88
CA PRO A 337 6.95 -0.34 -2.50
C PRO A 337 5.65 -1.16 -2.33
N TYR A 338 4.72 -1.06 -3.27
CA TYR A 338 3.32 -1.49 -3.07
C TYR A 338 2.86 -2.58 -4.05
N ASP A 339 3.51 -2.76 -5.20
CA ASP A 339 3.05 -3.66 -6.24
C ASP A 339 4.20 -4.21 -7.08
N LYS A 340 4.07 -5.46 -7.52
CA LYS A 340 5.05 -6.15 -8.39
C LYS A 340 4.49 -6.55 -9.75
N MET A 341 3.17 -6.41 -9.95
CA MET A 341 2.48 -6.94 -11.13
C MET A 341 2.15 -5.85 -12.14
N THR A 342 1.91 -4.63 -11.65
CA THR A 342 1.56 -3.48 -12.47
C THR A 342 2.79 -3.02 -13.22
N SER A 343 2.67 -2.92 -14.55
CA SER A 343 3.73 -2.35 -15.38
C SER A 343 3.99 -0.89 -14.97
N PRO A 344 5.27 -0.47 -14.84
CA PRO A 344 5.62 0.94 -14.64
C PRO A 344 5.02 1.87 -15.69
N ILE A 345 4.82 1.38 -16.92
CA ILE A 345 4.26 2.16 -18.04
C ILE A 345 2.76 2.40 -17.82
N THR A 346 2.03 1.36 -17.46
CA THR A 346 0.62 1.48 -17.08
C THR A 346 0.45 2.40 -15.88
N ASN A 347 1.31 2.26 -14.86
CA ASN A 347 1.25 3.09 -13.68
C ASN A 347 1.55 4.56 -13.99
N LEU A 348 2.50 4.85 -14.87
CA LEU A 348 2.73 6.22 -15.36
C LEU A 348 1.45 6.82 -15.94
N GLY A 349 0.68 6.06 -16.72
CA GLY A 349 -0.63 6.47 -17.22
C GLY A 349 -1.64 6.81 -16.10
N TYR A 350 -1.71 5.99 -15.05
CA TYR A 350 -2.57 6.26 -13.89
C TYR A 350 -2.23 7.56 -13.18
N TRP A 351 -0.95 7.86 -13.00
CA TRP A 351 -0.53 9.09 -12.31
C TRP A 351 -0.56 10.32 -13.20
N LYS A 352 -0.36 10.19 -14.51
CA LYS A 352 -0.67 11.26 -15.47
C LYS A 352 -2.16 11.67 -15.39
N TYR A 353 -3.05 10.70 -15.20
CA TYR A 353 -4.47 10.99 -14.94
C TYR A 353 -4.65 11.79 -13.65
N ILE A 354 -4.01 11.39 -12.54
CA ILE A 354 -4.13 12.09 -11.25
C ILE A 354 -3.59 13.52 -11.31
N ASP A 355 -2.46 13.72 -11.98
CA ASP A 355 -1.87 15.05 -12.12
C ASP A 355 -2.73 15.93 -13.04
N LYS A 356 -3.31 15.36 -14.11
CA LYS A 356 -4.30 16.05 -14.95
C LYS A 356 -5.58 16.38 -14.19
N LEU A 357 -6.05 15.49 -13.32
CA LEU A 357 -7.18 15.73 -12.43
C LEU A 357 -6.88 16.93 -11.51
N ALA A 358 -5.75 16.93 -10.82
CA ALA A 358 -5.35 18.05 -9.95
C ALA A 358 -5.23 19.38 -10.73
N ALA A 359 -4.65 19.37 -11.94
CA ALA A 359 -4.57 20.54 -12.80
C ALA A 359 -5.95 21.03 -13.26
N SER A 360 -6.88 20.12 -13.56
CA SER A 360 -8.24 20.45 -13.99
C SER A 360 -9.04 21.18 -12.92
N TYR A 361 -8.81 20.89 -11.63
CA TYR A 361 -9.45 21.60 -10.53
C TYR A 361 -9.08 23.09 -10.51
N HIS A 362 -7.81 23.40 -10.79
CA HIS A 362 -7.37 24.78 -10.90
C HIS A 362 -7.98 25.47 -12.12
N GLN A 363 -7.99 24.79 -13.28
CA GLN A 363 -8.51 25.35 -14.53
C GLN A 363 -10.03 25.60 -14.50
N GLN A 364 -10.80 24.68 -13.93
CA GLN A 364 -12.27 24.72 -13.97
C GLN A 364 -12.87 25.49 -12.79
N TYR A 365 -12.22 25.42 -11.62
CA TYR A 365 -12.79 25.93 -10.37
C TYR A 365 -11.90 26.95 -9.65
N GLY A 366 -10.67 27.18 -10.11
CA GLY A 366 -9.70 28.03 -9.40
C GLY A 366 -9.17 27.40 -8.11
N ILE A 367 -9.35 26.08 -7.94
CA ILE A 367 -8.96 25.34 -6.73
C ILE A 367 -7.58 24.73 -6.94
N ILE A 368 -6.63 25.07 -6.08
CA ILE A 368 -5.31 24.44 -6.07
C ILE A 368 -5.39 23.16 -5.24
N ILE A 369 -4.94 22.05 -5.82
CA ILE A 369 -4.80 20.75 -5.15
C ILE A 369 -3.32 20.47 -4.93
N ASN A 370 -2.94 20.10 -3.70
CA ASN A 370 -1.58 19.69 -3.38
C ASN A 370 -1.36 18.21 -3.74
N ARG A 371 -0.26 17.95 -4.44
CA ARG A 371 0.26 16.60 -4.69
C ARG A 371 1.45 16.34 -3.78
N GLU A 372 1.35 15.36 -2.88
CA GLU A 372 2.48 14.94 -2.05
C GLU A 372 3.07 13.64 -2.59
N TYR A 373 4.39 13.53 -2.71
CA TYR A 373 5.03 12.25 -3.02
C TYR A 373 5.43 11.49 -1.77
N PHE A 374 5.30 10.16 -1.80
CA PHE A 374 5.72 9.28 -0.72
C PHE A 374 7.22 8.95 -0.77
N GLY A 375 8.04 9.87 -0.30
CA GLY A 375 9.49 9.74 -0.19
C GLY A 375 10.03 8.61 0.69
N PRO A 376 9.31 8.11 1.71
CA PRO A 376 9.80 6.99 2.52
C PRO A 376 10.01 5.67 1.75
N LEU A 377 9.32 5.47 0.62
CA LEU A 377 9.38 4.25 -0.19
C LEU A 377 9.18 2.97 0.67
N THR A 378 10.13 2.04 0.67
CA THR A 378 10.04 0.81 1.48
C THR A 378 10.29 1.04 2.97
N THR A 379 10.61 2.26 3.39
CA THR A 379 10.87 2.66 4.79
C THR A 379 12.02 1.89 5.44
N SER A 380 12.95 1.36 4.65
CA SER A 380 13.99 0.45 5.13
C SER A 380 15.32 0.72 4.47
N LEU A 381 16.14 1.53 5.16
CA LEU A 381 17.53 1.84 4.80
C LEU A 381 17.67 2.29 3.33
N ILE A 382 16.80 3.22 2.94
CA ILE A 382 16.82 3.78 1.60
C ILE A 382 17.85 4.89 1.57
N GLU A 383 18.90 4.68 0.78
CA GLU A 383 19.93 5.67 0.53
C GLU A 383 19.29 6.99 0.01
N PRO A 384 19.57 8.17 0.61
CA PRO A 384 18.80 9.38 0.35
C PRO A 384 18.77 9.87 -1.11
N THR A 385 19.77 9.57 -1.95
CA THR A 385 19.74 10.03 -3.35
C THR A 385 18.63 9.36 -4.16
N ILE A 386 18.25 8.11 -3.84
CA ILE A 386 17.15 7.39 -4.50
C ILE A 386 15.82 8.17 -4.41
N PRO A 387 15.27 8.46 -3.21
CA PRO A 387 14.03 9.23 -3.08
C PRO A 387 14.19 10.67 -3.58
N ILE A 388 15.37 11.29 -3.49
CA ILE A 388 15.59 12.62 -4.08
C ILE A 388 15.38 12.58 -5.60
N CYS A 389 16.03 11.66 -6.31
CA CYS A 389 15.87 11.48 -7.75
C CYS A 389 14.40 11.19 -8.13
N ILE A 390 13.74 10.33 -7.37
CA ILE A 390 12.32 10.01 -7.59
C ILE A 390 11.43 11.25 -7.42
N ASN A 391 11.63 12.03 -6.37
CA ASN A 391 10.88 13.27 -6.15
C ASN A 391 11.12 14.27 -7.30
N ILE A 392 12.36 14.46 -7.75
CA ILE A 392 12.68 15.36 -8.87
C ILE A 392 11.93 14.95 -10.14
N VAL A 393 12.04 13.68 -10.55
CA VAL A 393 11.40 13.17 -11.76
C VAL A 393 9.88 13.35 -11.69
N GLN A 394 9.26 12.98 -10.57
CA GLN A 394 7.81 13.13 -10.40
C GLN A 394 7.40 14.60 -10.40
N THR A 395 8.16 15.48 -9.73
CA THR A 395 7.91 16.93 -9.69
C THR A 395 7.85 17.52 -11.08
N ILE A 396 8.84 17.20 -11.93
CA ILE A 396 8.91 17.69 -13.31
C ILE A 396 7.65 17.28 -14.09
N LEU A 397 7.25 16.01 -14.02
CA LEU A 397 6.08 15.52 -14.75
C LEU A 397 4.77 16.16 -14.26
N SER A 398 4.56 16.24 -12.94
CA SER A 398 3.37 16.86 -12.38
C SER A 398 3.31 18.36 -12.67
N ALA A 399 4.44 19.06 -12.62
CA ALA A 399 4.53 20.48 -12.98
C ALA A 399 4.23 20.69 -14.47
N LYS A 400 4.79 19.87 -15.38
CA LYS A 400 4.45 19.88 -16.82
C LYS A 400 2.95 19.66 -17.04
N ALA A 401 2.31 18.82 -16.24
CA ALA A 401 0.86 18.56 -16.31
C ALA A 401 -0.01 19.72 -15.78
N GLY A 402 0.59 20.74 -15.16
CA GLY A 402 -0.10 21.93 -14.68
C GLY A 402 -0.44 21.93 -13.20
N VAL A 403 0.08 20.97 -12.41
CA VAL A 403 -0.05 20.96 -10.95
C VAL A 403 0.61 22.21 -10.35
N LYS A 404 -0.08 22.86 -9.40
CA LYS A 404 0.34 24.15 -8.82
C LYS A 404 0.90 24.07 -7.41
N SER A 405 0.78 22.92 -6.74
CA SER A 405 1.28 22.71 -5.38
C SER A 405 1.80 21.28 -5.27
N ILE A 406 3.09 21.14 -4.98
CA ILE A 406 3.77 19.85 -4.87
C ILE A 406 4.55 19.81 -3.56
N CYS A 407 4.31 18.79 -2.75
CA CYS A 407 5.08 18.46 -1.56
C CYS A 407 6.00 17.28 -1.86
N VAL A 408 7.30 17.51 -1.73
CA VAL A 408 8.33 16.49 -1.82
C VAL A 408 8.69 16.01 -0.42
N SER A 409 9.03 14.73 -0.28
CA SER A 409 9.33 14.16 1.05
C SER A 409 10.48 13.17 1.04
N LEU A 410 11.00 12.91 2.24
CA LEU A 410 12.06 11.96 2.59
C LEU A 410 11.71 11.33 3.94
N ALA A 411 12.18 10.12 4.20
CA ALA A 411 12.16 9.54 5.53
C ALA A 411 13.47 9.83 6.26
N GLU A 412 13.38 10.08 7.55
CA GLU A 412 14.53 10.12 8.47
C GLU A 412 15.31 8.80 8.40
N GLN A 413 16.61 8.89 8.19
CA GLN A 413 17.53 7.74 8.21
C GLN A 413 18.22 7.56 9.57
N GLY A 414 18.19 8.59 10.42
CA GLY A 414 18.70 8.58 11.79
C GLY A 414 20.09 9.22 11.94
N ASN A 415 20.80 9.48 10.83
CA ASN A 415 21.97 10.35 10.88
C ASN A 415 21.55 11.79 10.62
N ARG A 416 21.56 12.60 11.69
CA ARG A 416 21.10 14.00 11.64
C ARG A 416 21.74 14.84 10.54
N SER A 417 23.06 14.72 10.33
CA SER A 417 23.76 15.49 9.29
C SER A 417 23.33 15.08 7.88
N GLN A 418 23.18 13.77 7.65
CA GLN A 418 22.68 13.22 6.40
C GLN A 418 21.23 13.65 6.14
N ASP A 419 20.36 13.57 7.15
CA ASP A 419 18.95 13.92 7.02
C ASP A 419 18.75 15.42 6.74
N ILE A 420 19.51 16.29 7.43
CA ILE A 420 19.52 17.74 7.17
C ILE A 420 20.04 18.03 5.75
N ALA A 421 21.13 17.38 5.33
CA ALA A 421 21.66 17.56 3.99
C ALA A 421 20.64 17.10 2.92
N ALA A 422 20.03 15.93 3.12
CA ALA A 422 19.08 15.35 2.19
C ALA A 422 17.84 16.24 2.00
N ILE A 423 17.24 16.75 3.07
CA ILE A 423 16.05 17.62 2.95
C ILE A 423 16.40 18.97 2.30
N GLN A 424 17.59 19.52 2.56
CA GLN A 424 18.03 20.77 1.93
C GLN A 424 18.33 20.58 0.44
N VAL A 425 18.99 19.48 0.07
CA VAL A 425 19.25 19.13 -1.34
C VAL A 425 17.91 18.95 -2.05
N LEU A 426 17.01 18.12 -1.49
CA LEU A 426 15.70 17.88 -2.07
C LEU A 426 14.96 19.19 -2.33
N TYR A 427 14.88 20.07 -1.34
CA TYR A 427 14.23 21.37 -1.46
C TYR A 427 14.83 22.19 -2.61
N LYS A 428 16.16 22.35 -2.66
CA LYS A 428 16.85 23.12 -3.71
C LYS A 428 16.62 22.55 -5.11
N THR A 429 16.64 21.22 -5.25
CA THR A 429 16.52 20.56 -6.56
C THR A 429 15.10 20.47 -7.09
N THR A 430 14.10 20.88 -6.31
CA THR A 430 12.67 20.75 -6.66
C THR A 430 11.91 22.09 -6.63
N GLN A 431 12.61 23.22 -6.52
CA GLN A 431 11.99 24.55 -6.68
C GLN A 431 11.59 24.78 -8.14
N PHE A 432 10.34 25.18 -8.37
CA PHE A 432 9.81 25.53 -9.70
C PHE A 432 8.79 26.68 -9.64
#